data_AF-A0ABD4EJP2-F1
#
_entry.id   AF-A0ABD4EJP2-F1
#
_cell.length_a   1.000
_cell.length_b   1.000
_cell.length_c   1.000
_cell.angle_alpha   90.00
_cell.angle_beta   90.00
_cell.angle_gamma   90.00
#
_symmetry.space_group_name_H-M   'P 1'
#
loop_
_entity.id
_entity.type
_entity.pdbx_description
1 polymer ?
#
loop_
_entity_poly.entity_id
_entity_poly.type
_entity_poly.pdbx_seq_one_letter_code
_entity_poly.pdbx_strand_id
1 'polypeptide(L)'
;MFTEYKKLSDLENAYDVERKKLNDELNQLYELKHQTRRKCEQMYDHFLYLKHKLNYSEAATIKMTRIIEAFDGEMNQRIRHQEMKLEDDKDTLRRDYLKKSARIEGDE
;
A
#
# COMPACT_ATOMS: atom_id res chain seq x y z
N MET A 1 13.97 16.21 -6.72
CA MET A 1 14.76 14.95 -6.76
C MET A 1 15.85 14.95 -7.83
N PHE A 2 15.58 15.37 -9.06
CA PHE A 2 16.52 15.21 -10.18
C PHE A 2 17.42 16.42 -10.53
N THR A 3 17.64 17.33 -9.58
CA THR A 3 18.29 18.62 -9.87
C THR A 3 19.71 18.51 -10.40
N GLU A 4 20.44 17.47 -10.01
CA GLU A 4 21.88 17.27 -10.29
C GLU A 4 22.17 16.65 -11.66
N TYR A 5 21.20 16.00 -12.29
CA TYR A 5 21.38 15.36 -13.59
C TYR A 5 21.53 16.42 -14.70
N LYS A 6 22.50 16.23 -15.60
CA LYS A 6 22.73 17.14 -16.73
C LYS A 6 22.52 16.48 -18.09
N LYS A 7 22.56 15.15 -18.12
CA LYS A 7 22.33 14.34 -19.31
C LYS A 7 21.00 13.63 -19.20
N LEU A 8 20.30 13.56 -20.31
CA LEU A 8 18.97 12.95 -20.40
C LEU A 8 19.01 11.45 -20.11
N SER A 9 20.04 10.74 -20.59
CA SER A 9 20.22 9.31 -20.30
C SER A 9 20.40 8.99 -18.82
N ASP A 10 21.15 9.83 -18.09
CA ASP A 10 21.38 9.64 -16.65
C ASP A 10 20.10 9.93 -15.86
N LEU A 11 19.32 10.92 -16.32
CA LEU A 11 18.01 11.26 -15.76
C LEU A 11 16.98 10.14 -15.96
N GLU A 12 16.89 9.58 -17.17
CA GLU A 12 16.00 8.46 -17.49
C GLU A 12 16.31 7.24 -16.63
N ASN A 13 17.59 6.86 -16.53
CA ASN A 13 18.01 5.75 -15.68
C ASN A 13 17.60 5.96 -14.22
N ALA A 14 17.81 7.16 -13.68
CA ALA A 14 17.42 7.48 -12.31
C ALA A 14 15.90 7.43 -12.11
N TYR A 15 15.13 7.96 -13.08
CA TYR A 15 13.67 7.89 -13.07
C TYR A 15 13.16 6.45 -13.09
N ASP A 16 13.72 5.60 -13.96
CA ASP A 16 13.32 4.20 -14.08
C ASP A 16 13.61 3.40 -12.81
N VAL A 17 14.76 3.65 -12.16
CA VAL A 17 15.10 3.02 -10.88
C VAL A 17 14.08 3.38 -9.81
N GLU A 18 13.77 4.67 -9.64
CA GLU A 18 12.83 5.13 -8.62
C GLU A 18 11.39 4.70 -8.91
N ARG A 19 10.98 4.74 -10.19
CA ARG A 19 9.69 4.22 -10.63
C ARG A 19 9.55 2.73 -10.33
N LYS A 20 10.61 1.96 -10.55
CA LYS A 20 10.62 0.53 -10.24
C LYS A 20 10.46 0.28 -8.73
N LYS A 21 11.19 1.02 -7.89
CA LYS A 21 11.04 0.94 -6.43
C LYS A 21 9.61 1.21 -5.98
N LEU A 22 8.98 2.29 -6.47
CA LEU A 22 7.60 2.63 -6.12
C LEU A 22 6.60 1.54 -6.57
N ASN A 23 6.83 0.94 -7.75
CA ASN A 23 6.01 -0.18 -8.21
C ASN A 23 6.21 -1.44 -7.37
N ASP A 24 7.44 -1.74 -6.97
CA ASP A 24 7.75 -2.87 -6.10
C ASP A 24 7.10 -2.69 -4.71
N GLU A 25 7.15 -1.48 -4.14
CA GLU A 25 6.46 -1.14 -2.89
C GLU A 25 4.93 -1.28 -3.01
N LEU A 26 4.35 -0.83 -4.12
CA LEU A 26 2.92 -0.98 -4.37
C LEU A 26 2.50 -2.46 -4.50
N ASN A 27 3.32 -3.27 -5.17
CA ASN A 27 3.09 -4.71 -5.28
C ASN A 27 3.15 -5.40 -3.91
N GLN A 28 4.13 -5.04 -3.08
CA GLN A 28 4.23 -5.54 -1.71
C GLN A 28 3.02 -5.14 -0.86
N LEU A 29 2.51 -3.91 -1.04
CA LEU A 29 1.31 -3.45 -0.34
C LEU A 29 0.07 -4.25 -0.75
N TYR A 30 -0.10 -4.55 -2.04
CA TYR A 30 -1.19 -5.42 -2.50
C TYR A 30 -1.06 -6.85 -1.96
N GLU A 31 0.16 -7.39 -1.93
CA GLU A 31 0.37 -8.70 -1.33
C GLU A 31 0.01 -8.70 0.18
N LEU A 32 0.45 -7.68 0.92
CA LEU A 32 0.11 -7.52 2.34
C LEU A 32 -1.40 -7.42 2.55
N LYS A 33 -2.12 -6.68 1.69
CA LYS A 33 -3.58 -6.60 1.69
C LYS A 33 -4.23 -7.97 1.51
N HIS A 34 -3.76 -8.75 0.53
CA HIS A 34 -4.26 -10.11 0.30
C HIS A 34 -3.97 -11.05 1.46
N GLN A 35 -2.76 -11.00 2.03
CA GLN A 35 -2.38 -11.83 3.17
C GLN A 35 -3.20 -11.48 4.43
N THR A 36 -3.40 -10.19 4.67
CA THR A 36 -4.22 -9.68 5.77
C THR A 36 -5.64 -10.20 5.68
N ARG A 37 -6.28 -10.04 4.52
CA ARG A 37 -7.64 -10.50 4.31
C ARG A 37 -7.80 -11.99 4.60
N ARG A 38 -6.87 -12.82 4.09
CA ARG A 38 -6.88 -14.26 4.38
C ARG A 38 -6.76 -14.57 5.86
N LYS A 39 -5.94 -13.82 6.61
CA LYS A 39 -5.83 -14.00 8.07
C LYS A 39 -7.13 -13.61 8.79
N CYS A 40 -7.78 -12.52 8.38
CA CYS A 40 -9.08 -12.13 8.94
C CYS A 40 -10.16 -13.21 8.69
N GLU A 41 -10.22 -13.75 7.46
CA GLU A 41 -11.13 -14.84 7.11
C GLU A 41 -10.86 -16.09 7.97
N GLN A 42 -9.59 -16.50 8.12
CA GLN A 42 -9.21 -17.62 8.99
C GLN A 42 -9.56 -17.41 10.47
N MET A 43 -9.36 -16.20 10.99
CA MET A 43 -9.73 -15.86 12.37
C MET A 43 -11.24 -15.95 12.58
N TYR A 44 -12.02 -15.48 11.59
CA TYR A 44 -13.47 -15.55 11.63
C TYR A 44 -13.98 -17.00 11.62
N ASP A 45 -13.45 -17.83 10.72
CA ASP A 45 -13.80 -19.26 10.65
C ASP A 45 -13.46 -19.98 11.96
N HIS A 46 -12.29 -19.69 12.53
CA HIS A 46 -11.88 -20.26 13.82
C HIS A 46 -12.82 -19.83 14.95
N PHE A 47 -13.21 -18.55 14.97
CA PHE A 47 -14.17 -18.04 15.95
C PHE A 47 -15.54 -18.73 15.81
N LEU A 48 -16.04 -18.93 14.60
CA LEU A 48 -17.29 -19.65 14.36
C LEU A 48 -17.22 -21.09 14.86
N TYR A 49 -16.12 -21.79 14.57
CA TYR A 49 -15.91 -23.15 15.07
C TYR A 49 -15.91 -23.22 16.60
N LEU A 50 -15.19 -22.31 17.26
CA LEU A 50 -15.17 -22.24 18.72
C LEU A 50 -16.53 -21.89 19.31
N LYS A 51 -17.27 -20.95 18.70
CA LYS A 51 -18.64 -20.62 19.10
C LYS A 51 -19.54 -21.85 19.09
N HIS A 52 -19.49 -22.64 18.01
CA HIS A 52 -20.27 -23.86 17.87
C HIS A 52 -19.86 -24.96 18.85
N LYS A 53 -18.57 -25.11 19.16
CA LYS A 53 -18.07 -26.14 20.08
C LYS A 53 -18.23 -25.79 21.57
N LEU A 54 -18.08 -24.51 21.92
CA LEU A 54 -17.94 -24.07 23.32
C LEU A 54 -19.18 -23.36 23.86
N ASN A 55 -20.27 -23.24 23.07
CA ASN A 55 -21.47 -22.48 23.43
C ASN A 55 -21.13 -21.10 23.98
N TYR A 56 -20.35 -20.31 23.21
CA TYR A 56 -20.05 -18.95 23.63
C TYR A 56 -21.33 -18.16 23.89
N SER A 57 -21.31 -17.40 24.99
CA SER A 57 -22.41 -16.49 25.29
C SER A 57 -22.56 -15.47 24.16
N GLU A 58 -23.78 -14.98 23.99
CA GLU A 58 -24.09 -13.95 22.99
C GLU A 58 -23.25 -12.68 23.23
N ALA A 59 -23.00 -12.33 24.48
CA ALA A 59 -22.10 -11.23 24.85
C ALA A 59 -20.65 -11.45 24.38
N ALA A 60 -20.10 -12.66 24.55
CA ALA A 60 -18.77 -13.00 24.05
C ALA A 60 -18.72 -12.96 22.52
N THR A 61 -19.79 -13.43 21.87
CA THR A 61 -19.93 -13.37 20.40
C THR A 61 -19.91 -11.94 19.88
N ILE A 62 -20.76 -11.07 20.44
CA ILE A 62 -20.82 -9.65 20.07
C ILE A 62 -19.47 -8.97 20.26
N LYS A 63 -18.78 -9.24 21.37
CA LYS A 63 -17.46 -8.66 21.64
C LYS A 63 -16.43 -9.10 20.60
N MET A 64 -16.39 -10.38 20.24
CA MET A 64 -15.43 -10.89 19.27
C MET A 64 -15.70 -10.34 17.87
N THR A 65 -16.96 -10.30 17.43
CA THR A 65 -17.33 -9.70 16.14
C THR A 65 -16.87 -8.24 16.05
N ARG A 66 -17.12 -7.43 17.09
CA ARG A 66 -16.68 -6.02 17.11
C ARG A 66 -15.16 -5.88 17.02
N ILE A 67 -14.41 -6.77 17.65
CA ILE A 67 -12.94 -6.74 17.57
C ILE A 67 -12.48 -7.04 16.14
N ILE A 68 -13.07 -8.05 15.48
CA ILE A 68 -12.74 -8.42 14.10
C ILE A 68 -13.07 -7.27 13.14
N GLU A 69 -14.25 -6.65 13.28
CA GLU A 69 -14.68 -5.52 12.45
C GLU A 69 -13.79 -4.28 12.65
N ALA A 70 -13.45 -3.95 13.90
CA ALA A 70 -12.57 -2.82 14.19
C ALA A 70 -11.16 -3.03 13.61
N PHE A 71 -10.64 -4.25 13.72
CA PHE A 71 -9.34 -4.63 13.17
C PHE A 71 -9.34 -4.55 11.64
N ASP A 72 -10.35 -5.11 10.97
CA ASP A 72 -10.49 -5.03 9.51
C ASP A 72 -10.61 -3.57 9.04
N GLY A 73 -11.40 -2.76 9.75
CA GLY A 73 -11.53 -1.33 9.48
C GLY A 73 -10.21 -0.57 9.57
N GLU A 74 -9.47 -0.75 10.67
CA GLU A 74 -8.18 -0.10 10.89
C GLU A 74 -7.15 -0.51 9.83
N MET A 75 -7.06 -1.80 9.51
CA MET A 75 -6.13 -2.30 8.49
C MET A 75 -6.46 -1.75 7.10
N ASN A 76 -7.74 -1.77 6.71
CA ASN A 76 -8.18 -1.22 5.44
C ASN A 76 -7.95 0.30 5.34
N GLN A 77 -8.02 1.03 6.46
CA GLN A 77 -7.68 2.44 6.48
C GLN A 77 -6.18 2.68 6.30
N ARG A 78 -5.34 1.94 7.02
CA ARG A 78 -3.87 2.04 6.90
C ARG A 78 -3.38 1.71 5.49
N ILE A 79 -3.91 0.64 4.89
CA ILE A 79 -3.56 0.24 3.52
C ILE A 79 -3.96 1.34 2.53
N ARG A 80 -5.19 1.87 2.62
CA ARG A 80 -5.64 2.95 1.73
C ARG A 80 -4.80 4.21 1.86
N HIS A 81 -4.38 4.55 3.07
CA HIS A 81 -3.49 5.69 3.29
C HIS A 81 -2.13 5.48 2.61
N GLN A 82 -1.56 4.27 2.70
CA GLN A 82 -0.31 3.93 2.00
C GLN A 82 -0.48 3.89 0.47
N GLU A 83 -1.60 3.36 -0.04
CA GLU A 83 -1.93 3.39 -1.47
C GLU A 83 -1.96 4.83 -1.99
N MET A 84 -2.63 5.73 -1.27
CA MET A 84 -2.70 7.15 -1.64
C MET A 84 -1.33 7.82 -1.63
N LYS A 85 -0.52 7.57 -0.60
CA LYS A 85 0.84 8.12 -0.51
C LYS A 85 1.72 7.67 -1.69
N LEU A 86 1.67 6.38 -2.05
CA LEU A 86 2.46 5.85 -3.17
C LEU A 86 2.03 6.45 -4.51
N GLU A 87 0.74 6.71 -4.72
CA GLU A 87 0.26 7.40 -5.92
C GLU A 87 0.69 8.88 -5.94
N ASP A 88 0.64 9.58 -4.80
CA ASP A 88 1.18 10.95 -4.67
C ASP A 88 2.69 11.00 -4.97
N ASP A 89 3.44 10.00 -4.49
CA ASP A 89 4.87 9.86 -4.72
C ASP A 89 5.17 9.59 -6.21
N LYS A 90 4.38 8.74 -6.89
CA LYS A 90 4.48 8.52 -8.35
C LYS A 90 4.23 9.80 -9.15
N ASP A 91 3.18 10.56 -8.80
CA ASP A 91 2.84 11.80 -9.47
C ASP A 91 3.93 12.87 -9.26
N THR A 92 4.50 12.91 -8.06
CA THR A 92 5.62 13.80 -7.74
C THR A 92 6.87 13.40 -8.53
N LEU A 93 7.21 12.11 -8.55
CA LEU A 93 8.34 11.58 -9.32
C LEU A 93 8.21 11.93 -10.82
N ARG A 94 7.03 11.72 -11.40
CA ARG A 94 6.74 12.04 -12.80
C ARG A 94 6.88 13.54 -13.09
N ARG A 95 6.32 14.39 -12.22
CA ARG A 95 6.43 15.86 -12.37
C ARG A 95 7.87 16.33 -12.30
N ASP A 96 8.63 15.82 -11.34
CA ASP A 96 10.04 16.17 -11.17
C ASP A 96 10.88 15.74 -12.37
N TYR A 97 10.62 14.56 -12.93
CA TYR A 97 11.25 14.07 -14.15
C TYR A 97 10.95 14.98 -15.34
N LEU A 98 9.67 15.24 -15.63
CA LEU A 98 9.26 16.07 -16.77
C LEU A 98 9.83 17.48 -16.68
N LYS A 99 9.80 18.08 -15.48
CA LYS A 99 10.37 19.41 -15.23
C LYS A 99 11.87 19.45 -15.49
N LYS A 100 12.59 18.35 -15.18
CA LYS A 100 14.02 18.28 -15.39
C LYS A 100 14.38 17.98 -16.85
N SER A 101 13.66 17.08 -17.52
CA SER A 101 13.83 16.78 -18.95
C SER A 101 13.69 18.05 -19.79
N ALA A 102 12.61 18.81 -19.57
CA ALA A 102 12.35 20.05 -20.30
C ALA A 102 13.43 21.13 -20.07
N ARG A 103 14.12 21.11 -18.92
CA ARG A 103 15.25 22.02 -18.66
C ARG A 103 16.49 21.59 -19.43
N ILE A 104 16.78 20.29 -19.47
CA ILE A 104 17.93 19.77 -20.21
C ILE A 104 17.73 20.02 -21.70
N GLU A 105 16.55 19.73 -22.25
CA GLU A 105 16.21 19.94 -23.67
C GLU A 105 16.13 21.42 -24.06
N GLY A 106 15.80 22.32 -23.13
CA GLY A 106 15.73 23.76 -23.37
C GLY A 106 17.04 24.51 -23.14
N ASP A 107 18.02 23.88 -22.49
CA ASP A 107 19.39 24.38 -22.29
C ASP A 107 20.35 23.93 -23.43
N GLU A 108 19.89 23.07 -24.35
CA GLU A 108 20.56 22.68 -25.62
C GLU A 108 20.24 23.66 -26.77
#